data_AF-A0A5R2NRH3-F1
#
_entry.id   AF-A0A5R2NRH3-F1
#
_cell.length_a   1.000
_cell.length_b   1.000
_cell.length_c   1.000
_cell.angle_alpha   90.00
_cell.angle_beta   90.00
_cell.angle_gamma   90.00
#
_symmetry.space_group_name_H-M   'P 1'
#
loop_
_entity.id
_entity.type
_entity.pdbx_description
1 polymer ?
#
loop_
_entity_poly.entity_id
_entity_poly.type
_entity_poly.pdbx_seq_one_letter_code
_entity_poly.pdbx_strand_id
1 'polypeptide(L)'
;MSGGQPETKIGRRGIAVAALLLTASAIAMLRPAPAFSQETELRGEVSESAILADQQRKARQLRAQGSQGQNAPAAVAAQDTAPTTYQPASPGAVPDDDQAATADSIFDQPQATDASPADTTAPAKSRRPSTAKRRAQDAKAGTQDTKAGTKTADKKKAKKKPGAATDSTTTAATAATGNRNDDTATDETDTNRRAVTIDSVDRQKLDPGQERTGSIDGQKVKPEDDLFAAPGVRIGTFLFRPTLEQGFTATSNADASSTGKSAVLSETALRFTATSDWRENSALITGYGQFRNTVSGQKINDAQGRIEGQLNVDLDNELRAIAKLGYEAAPESASSPDAIAGVTSQPLRQTVDGSLGLEKTVGKMRYALTGAVSHDFYGDAELSNGTTVSQKDRDSTLYTATLRTGYQISPALTPFTEVEAGRRIYDLRVDTDGFERSSTRLGARAGLELDMGEKLSGEFSAGWLREAIDDSRLPAVAGPSINADLKWSPERGTTIGLTGKTNVETTTTAGQSGDILYSGRLTGERQIRANLTANTALGLDWRDYTGSDGHDMILSAEAGLTWWLNRYAGLTTRVRTEKLTSNLPGRDYTANSVYLGLKVQR
;
A
#
# COMPACT_ATOMS: atom_id res chain seq x y z
N MET A 1 -3.58 59.81 -19.41
CA MET A 1 -4.36 59.24 -18.29
C MET A 1 -4.66 57.79 -18.61
N SER A 2 -4.91 56.94 -17.60
CA SER A 2 -4.52 55.51 -17.61
C SER A 2 -2.98 55.35 -17.62
N GLY A 3 -2.38 54.39 -16.92
CA GLY A 3 -2.97 53.46 -15.93
C GLY A 3 -2.01 52.32 -15.68
N GLY A 4 -1.52 52.15 -14.44
CA GLY A 4 -0.43 51.21 -14.14
C GLY A 4 -0.82 50.14 -13.12
N GLN A 5 -0.44 48.90 -13.41
CA GLN A 5 -0.19 47.84 -12.42
C GLN A 5 1.07 47.06 -12.82
N PRO A 6 1.75 46.38 -11.88
CA PRO A 6 3.09 45.83 -12.10
C PRO A 6 3.08 44.33 -12.46
N GLU A 7 4.02 43.90 -13.32
CA GLU A 7 4.40 42.49 -13.42
C GLU A 7 5.45 42.10 -12.38
N THR A 8 5.38 40.86 -11.90
CA THR A 8 6.22 40.31 -10.84
C THR A 8 7.46 39.60 -11.39
N LYS A 9 8.66 40.04 -10.97
CA LYS A 9 9.91 39.33 -11.28
C LYS A 9 10.07 38.08 -10.39
N ILE A 10 9.66 36.93 -10.90
CA ILE A 10 9.99 35.62 -10.30
C ILE A 10 11.51 35.39 -10.38
N GLY A 11 12.12 34.95 -9.28
CA GLY A 11 13.57 34.86 -9.12
C GLY A 11 14.20 33.64 -9.80
N ARG A 12 15.37 33.83 -10.43
CA ARG A 12 16.19 32.74 -10.98
C ARG A 12 16.84 31.92 -9.85
N ARG A 13 16.20 30.83 -9.42
CA ARG A 13 16.84 29.74 -8.63
C ARG A 13 16.49 28.31 -9.11
N GLY A 14 16.09 28.14 -10.37
CA GLY A 14 15.70 26.83 -10.95
C GLY A 14 16.75 26.09 -11.78
N ILE A 15 17.97 26.63 -11.95
CA ILE A 15 18.92 26.15 -12.99
C ILE A 15 19.89 25.05 -12.49
N ALA A 16 20.10 24.93 -11.16
CA ALA A 16 21.01 23.91 -10.62
C ALA A 16 20.43 22.47 -10.63
N VAL A 17 19.11 22.33 -10.51
CA VAL A 17 18.44 21.00 -10.40
C VAL A 17 18.27 20.33 -11.78
N ALA A 18 18.04 21.11 -12.83
CA ALA A 18 17.83 20.59 -14.19
C ALA A 18 19.09 19.93 -14.81
N ALA A 19 20.28 20.27 -14.32
CA ALA A 19 21.54 19.75 -14.87
C ALA A 19 21.79 18.27 -14.53
N LEU A 20 21.35 17.81 -13.36
CA LEU A 20 21.59 16.45 -12.86
C LEU A 20 20.69 15.39 -13.54
N LEU A 21 19.52 15.79 -14.02
CA LEU A 21 18.61 14.91 -14.77
C LEU A 21 19.01 14.72 -16.24
N LEU A 22 19.84 15.61 -16.80
CA LEU A 22 20.30 15.50 -18.20
C LEU A 22 21.50 14.57 -18.37
N THR A 23 22.35 14.40 -17.35
CA THR A 23 23.52 13.51 -17.42
C THR A 23 23.14 12.03 -17.43
N ALA A 24 22.00 11.63 -16.86
CA ALA A 24 21.51 10.25 -16.89
C ALA A 24 21.13 9.75 -18.30
N SER A 25 20.62 10.64 -19.17
CA SER A 25 20.21 10.30 -20.54
C SER A 25 21.37 10.12 -21.53
N ALA A 26 22.58 10.56 -21.18
CA ALA A 26 23.70 10.67 -22.12
C ALA A 26 24.34 9.32 -22.52
N ILE A 27 24.12 8.25 -21.76
CA ILE A 27 24.77 6.94 -21.98
C ILE A 27 23.99 6.07 -22.99
N ALA A 28 22.73 6.39 -23.29
CA ALA A 28 21.85 5.57 -24.14
C ALA A 28 21.96 5.80 -25.66
N MET A 29 22.71 6.81 -26.13
CA MET A 29 22.75 7.19 -27.56
C MET A 29 24.16 7.24 -28.16
N LEU A 30 24.71 6.06 -28.47
CA LEU A 30 26.04 5.89 -29.08
C LEU A 30 25.97 5.33 -30.52
N ARG A 31 25.40 6.10 -31.46
CA ARG A 31 25.62 5.95 -32.92
C ARG A 31 25.65 7.31 -33.63
N PRO A 32 26.61 7.57 -34.55
CA PRO A 32 26.81 8.90 -35.13
C PRO A 32 26.09 9.12 -36.48
N ALA A 33 25.59 10.34 -36.68
CA ALA A 33 25.28 10.97 -37.97
C ALA A 33 25.46 12.51 -37.83
N PRO A 34 25.83 13.25 -38.89
CA PRO A 34 26.41 14.59 -38.76
C PRO A 34 25.39 15.74 -38.57
N ALA A 35 25.90 16.85 -38.05
CA ALA A 35 25.12 18.02 -37.63
C ALA A 35 24.90 19.07 -38.74
N PHE A 36 24.03 20.04 -38.45
CA PHE A 36 24.04 21.37 -39.06
C PHE A 36 24.17 22.44 -37.95
N SER A 37 24.97 23.47 -38.23
CA SER A 37 25.18 24.64 -37.35
C SER A 37 24.33 25.82 -37.81
N GLN A 38 23.90 26.67 -36.88
CA GLN A 38 23.84 28.10 -37.11
C GLN A 38 24.38 28.87 -35.90
N GLU A 39 25.30 29.78 -36.16
CA GLU A 39 25.90 30.70 -35.19
C GLU A 39 25.04 31.97 -35.07
N THR A 40 25.11 32.67 -33.94
CA THR A 40 24.99 34.14 -33.91
C THR A 40 25.60 34.68 -32.61
N GLU A 41 26.44 35.72 -32.74
CA GLU A 41 27.25 36.28 -31.65
C GLU A 41 26.67 37.62 -31.09
N LEU A 42 27.45 38.26 -30.18
CA LEU A 42 27.52 39.73 -29.94
C LEU A 42 26.30 40.38 -29.24
N ARG A 43 26.38 41.18 -28.15
CA ARG A 43 27.43 41.73 -27.23
C ARG A 43 26.79 41.88 -25.83
N GLY A 44 27.48 42.12 -24.71
CA GLY A 44 28.89 42.35 -24.41
C GLY A 44 29.10 42.50 -22.89
N GLU A 45 30.33 42.67 -22.42
CA GLU A 45 30.72 42.45 -21.02
C GLU A 45 30.52 43.65 -20.07
N VAL A 46 30.35 43.34 -18.76
CA VAL A 46 30.43 44.29 -17.63
C VAL A 46 31.25 43.62 -16.52
N SER A 47 32.23 44.32 -15.95
CA SER A 47 33.22 43.73 -15.04
C SER A 47 32.74 43.58 -13.58
N GLU A 48 32.90 42.38 -13.02
CA GLU A 48 32.44 42.01 -11.67
C GLU A 48 33.12 42.80 -10.54
N SER A 49 34.32 43.34 -10.78
CA SER A 49 35.09 44.12 -9.81
C SER A 49 34.36 45.38 -9.32
N ALA A 50 33.45 45.94 -10.12
CA ALA A 50 32.59 47.06 -9.70
C ALA A 50 31.52 46.65 -8.67
N ILE A 51 31.02 45.41 -8.74
CA ILE A 51 29.91 44.91 -7.91
C ILE A 51 30.39 44.54 -6.51
N LEU A 52 31.56 43.90 -6.40
CA LEU A 52 32.16 43.49 -5.13
C LEU A 52 32.51 44.69 -4.23
N ALA A 53 32.82 45.85 -4.83
CA ALA A 53 33.21 47.07 -4.11
C ALA A 53 32.05 47.76 -3.35
N ASP A 54 30.78 47.60 -3.78
CA ASP A 54 29.61 48.13 -3.05
C ASP A 54 29.18 47.19 -1.92
N GLN A 55 29.17 45.87 -2.21
CA GLN A 55 28.86 44.81 -1.24
C GLN A 55 29.70 44.94 0.04
N GLN A 56 31.02 45.08 -0.11
CA GLN A 56 31.96 45.26 1.02
C GLN A 56 31.84 46.61 1.76
N ARG A 57 31.08 47.56 1.22
CA ARG A 57 30.81 48.87 1.84
C ARG A 57 29.57 48.78 2.75
N LYS A 58 28.47 48.20 2.26
CA LYS A 58 27.26 47.91 3.07
C LYS A 58 27.55 46.97 4.23
N ALA A 59 28.31 45.90 4.00
CA ALA A 59 28.66 44.92 5.05
C ALA A 59 29.42 45.53 6.26
N ARG A 60 30.07 46.69 6.09
CA ARG A 60 30.74 47.42 7.18
C ARG A 60 29.84 48.38 7.95
N GLN A 61 28.74 48.86 7.36
CA GLN A 61 27.80 49.75 8.06
C GLN A 61 26.85 48.97 8.99
N LEU A 62 26.48 47.74 8.61
CA LEU A 62 25.55 46.90 9.39
C LEU A 62 26.17 46.27 10.65
N ARG A 63 27.50 46.28 10.81
CA ARG A 63 28.18 45.76 12.02
C ARG A 63 28.28 46.76 13.19
N ALA A 64 27.70 47.96 13.06
CA ALA A 64 27.83 49.03 14.04
C ALA A 64 26.60 49.23 14.97
N GLN A 65 25.55 48.42 14.83
CA GLN A 65 24.31 48.54 15.62
C GLN A 65 23.78 47.14 15.98
N GLY A 66 23.54 46.89 17.28
CA GLY A 66 22.91 45.65 17.77
C GLY A 66 23.76 44.87 18.78
N SER A 67 23.69 45.23 20.06
CA SER A 67 24.14 44.39 21.19
C SER A 67 23.24 44.66 22.41
N GLN A 68 23.09 43.69 23.32
CA GLN A 68 21.98 43.50 24.29
C GLN A 68 20.70 42.89 23.66
N GLY A 69 19.98 41.93 24.27
CA GLY A 69 20.31 41.09 25.44
C GLY A 69 19.12 40.28 26.03
N GLN A 70 19.38 39.03 26.47
CA GLN A 70 18.64 38.20 27.45
C GLN A 70 17.25 37.56 27.16
N ASN A 71 17.23 36.22 27.29
CA ASN A 71 16.30 35.34 28.04
C ASN A 71 14.95 34.80 27.46
N ALA A 72 14.81 33.46 27.64
CA ALA A 72 13.60 32.63 27.88
C ALA A 72 12.74 32.11 26.68
N PRO A 73 12.05 30.93 26.81
CA PRO A 73 11.67 30.07 25.67
C PRO A 73 10.15 29.83 25.47
N ALA A 74 9.78 29.17 24.36
CA ALA A 74 8.45 28.60 24.06
C ALA A 74 8.56 27.35 23.13
N ALA A 75 7.52 26.50 23.05
CA ALA A 75 7.50 25.20 22.34
C ALA A 75 6.27 25.03 21.40
N VAL A 76 6.33 24.20 20.34
CA VAL A 76 5.23 23.86 19.39
C VAL A 76 5.38 22.40 18.85
N ALA A 77 4.30 21.73 18.42
CA ALA A 77 4.27 20.31 17.97
C ALA A 77 3.41 20.02 16.68
N ALA A 78 3.39 18.80 16.09
CA ALA A 78 2.59 18.34 14.91
C ALA A 78 2.61 16.80 14.61
N GLN A 79 2.90 16.33 13.37
CA GLN A 79 2.50 14.98 12.82
C GLN A 79 3.58 14.16 12.08
N ASP A 80 3.75 12.86 12.39
CA ASP A 80 4.93 12.02 12.05
C ASP A 80 5.24 11.67 10.57
N THR A 81 6.55 11.74 10.25
CA THR A 81 7.19 11.30 8.99
C THR A 81 8.59 10.74 9.29
N ALA A 82 8.80 9.43 9.13
CA ALA A 82 9.96 8.70 9.70
C ALA A 82 11.15 8.46 8.72
N PRO A 83 12.38 8.21 9.22
CA PRO A 83 13.51 7.66 8.44
C PRO A 83 13.34 6.17 8.12
N THR A 84 14.20 5.63 7.23
CA THR A 84 13.99 4.31 6.61
C THR A 84 13.74 3.20 7.61
N THR A 85 12.51 2.68 7.51
CA THR A 85 11.95 1.59 8.32
C THR A 85 12.58 0.24 7.95
N TYR A 86 12.49 -0.74 8.86
CA TYR A 86 12.47 -2.14 8.45
C TYR A 86 11.40 -2.37 7.36
N GLN A 87 11.82 -2.81 6.17
CA GLN A 87 10.90 -3.20 5.10
C GLN A 87 10.80 -4.74 5.09
N PRO A 88 9.59 -5.32 5.05
CA PRO A 88 9.41 -6.78 5.08
C PRO A 88 10.09 -7.45 3.88
N ALA A 89 10.61 -8.66 4.12
CA ALA A 89 11.44 -9.43 3.18
C ALA A 89 10.91 -10.86 2.96
N SER A 90 9.60 -11.04 3.12
CA SER A 90 8.86 -12.27 2.78
C SER A 90 8.36 -12.23 1.33
N PRO A 91 8.54 -13.30 0.55
CA PRO A 91 7.69 -13.56 -0.62
C PRO A 91 6.20 -13.67 -0.26
N GLY A 92 5.88 -14.10 0.97
CA GLY A 92 4.53 -14.10 1.56
C GLY A 92 4.09 -12.80 2.23
N ALA A 93 4.89 -11.71 2.20
CA ALA A 93 4.37 -10.37 2.46
C ALA A 93 3.37 -10.05 1.34
N VAL A 94 2.29 -9.34 1.65
CA VAL A 94 1.08 -9.48 0.81
C VAL A 94 0.98 -8.39 -0.23
N PRO A 95 0.80 -8.72 -1.53
CA PRO A 95 0.48 -7.73 -2.55
C PRO A 95 -0.87 -7.06 -2.31
N ASP A 96 -0.98 -5.81 -2.74
CA ASP A 96 -2.26 -5.22 -3.14
C ASP A 96 -2.63 -5.77 -4.53
N ASP A 97 -3.25 -6.95 -4.48
CA ASP A 97 -3.58 -7.82 -5.62
C ASP A 97 -4.89 -7.34 -6.30
N ASP A 98 -4.79 -6.16 -6.92
CA ASP A 98 -5.91 -5.32 -7.34
C ASP A 98 -6.62 -5.82 -8.61
N GLN A 99 -7.40 -6.90 -8.44
CA GLN A 99 -8.44 -7.34 -9.38
C GLN A 99 -9.87 -6.92 -8.93
N ALA A 100 -9.98 -6.10 -7.89
CA ALA A 100 -11.17 -5.34 -7.50
C ALA A 100 -10.82 -3.84 -7.32
N ALA A 101 -11.82 -2.97 -7.10
CA ALA A 101 -11.61 -1.53 -6.95
C ALA A 101 -11.12 -1.16 -5.53
N THR A 102 -9.80 -1.22 -5.30
CA THR A 102 -9.17 -0.79 -4.05
C THR A 102 -9.56 0.66 -3.71
N ALA A 103 -10.25 0.83 -2.58
CA ALA A 103 -10.68 2.13 -2.11
C ALA A 103 -9.79 2.65 -0.97
N ASP A 104 -8.54 2.17 -0.90
CA ASP A 104 -7.55 2.40 0.15
C ASP A 104 -7.56 3.82 0.71
N SER A 105 -7.42 3.95 2.03
CA SER A 105 -7.43 5.26 2.63
C SER A 105 -6.20 6.06 2.19
N ILE A 106 -6.41 7.36 2.01
CA ILE A 106 -5.40 8.28 1.51
C ILE A 106 -4.22 8.47 2.50
N PHE A 107 -4.34 7.93 3.72
CA PHE A 107 -3.33 7.90 4.78
C PHE A 107 -2.75 6.51 5.09
N ASP A 108 -3.14 5.46 4.35
CA ASP A 108 -2.41 4.18 4.41
C ASP A 108 -1.12 4.25 3.60
N GLN A 109 -0.01 3.81 4.20
CA GLN A 109 1.25 3.55 3.50
C GLN A 109 1.10 2.23 2.73
N PRO A 110 1.30 2.20 1.40
CA PRO A 110 1.25 0.94 0.65
C PRO A 110 2.40 0.02 1.09
N GLN A 111 2.12 -1.26 1.27
CA GLN A 111 3.15 -2.29 1.49
C GLN A 111 3.46 -2.94 0.13
N ALA A 112 4.76 -3.15 -0.18
CA ALA A 112 5.24 -3.23 -1.56
C ALA A 112 5.69 -4.63 -1.99
N THR A 113 4.91 -5.26 -2.89
CA THR A 113 4.85 -6.74 -3.06
C THR A 113 4.21 -7.14 -4.40
N ASP A 114 4.57 -8.31 -4.95
CA ASP A 114 4.14 -8.82 -6.28
C ASP A 114 3.25 -10.08 -6.21
N ALA A 115 2.23 -10.17 -7.07
CA ALA A 115 1.44 -11.38 -7.30
C ALA A 115 1.71 -11.99 -8.71
N SER A 116 1.45 -13.30 -8.88
CA SER A 116 1.79 -14.06 -10.09
C SER A 116 0.57 -14.76 -10.73
N PRO A 117 0.45 -14.82 -12.08
CA PRO A 117 -0.80 -15.21 -12.75
C PRO A 117 -0.97 -16.71 -13.05
N ALA A 118 -2.22 -17.14 -13.09
CA ALA A 118 -2.71 -18.35 -13.77
C ALA A 118 -3.65 -17.94 -14.95
N ASP A 119 -4.02 -18.76 -15.93
CA ASP A 119 -4.18 -20.23 -15.96
C ASP A 119 -4.24 -20.82 -17.41
N THR A 120 -4.04 -22.14 -17.55
CA THR A 120 -4.33 -23.06 -18.71
C THR A 120 -3.79 -22.67 -20.12
N THR A 121 -3.83 -23.49 -21.21
CA THR A 121 -4.32 -24.87 -21.49
C THR A 121 -3.34 -25.63 -22.43
N ALA A 122 -3.61 -26.90 -22.81
CA ALA A 122 -2.78 -27.71 -23.73
C ALA A 122 -3.55 -28.41 -24.88
N PRO A 123 -2.84 -28.82 -25.95
CA PRO A 123 -2.87 -30.20 -26.48
C PRO A 123 -1.43 -30.69 -26.81
N ALA A 124 -1.06 -31.80 -27.49
CA ALA A 124 -1.67 -32.97 -28.16
C ALA A 124 -0.54 -34.03 -28.39
N LYS A 125 -0.69 -35.30 -28.86
CA LYS A 125 -1.76 -36.34 -28.92
C LYS A 125 -1.09 -37.65 -29.44
N SER A 126 -1.20 -38.81 -28.75
CA SER A 126 -0.92 -40.14 -29.36
C SER A 126 -1.80 -41.25 -28.74
N ARG A 127 -1.86 -42.44 -29.36
CA ARG A 127 -3.04 -43.35 -29.31
C ARG A 127 -2.88 -44.64 -28.48
N ARG A 128 -4.03 -45.07 -27.95
CA ARG A 128 -4.35 -46.38 -27.30
C ARG A 128 -4.13 -47.58 -28.24
N PRO A 129 -3.97 -48.80 -27.69
CA PRO A 129 -5.14 -49.70 -27.62
C PRO A 129 -5.42 -50.28 -26.20
N SER A 130 -6.45 -51.11 -26.07
CA SER A 130 -7.06 -51.50 -24.79
C SER A 130 -7.08 -53.02 -24.53
N THR A 131 -7.10 -53.44 -23.25
CA THR A 131 -7.49 -54.82 -22.85
C THR A 131 -8.21 -54.85 -21.49
N ALA A 132 -9.51 -54.60 -21.47
CA ALA A 132 -10.36 -54.79 -20.28
C ALA A 132 -10.71 -56.28 -20.01
N LYS A 133 -9.79 -57.22 -20.33
CA LYS A 133 -10.10 -58.65 -20.47
C LYS A 133 -8.99 -59.65 -20.07
N ARG A 134 -7.84 -59.21 -19.52
CA ARG A 134 -6.65 -60.09 -19.40
C ARG A 134 -6.11 -60.42 -18.01
N ARG A 135 -6.72 -59.95 -16.91
CA ARG A 135 -6.38 -60.37 -15.52
C ARG A 135 -7.60 -60.58 -14.62
N ALA A 136 -8.61 -61.25 -15.17
CA ALA A 136 -9.67 -61.88 -14.37
C ALA A 136 -9.40 -63.39 -14.15
N GLN A 137 -8.20 -63.87 -14.48
CA GLN A 137 -7.87 -65.31 -14.58
C GLN A 137 -6.61 -65.72 -13.80
N ASP A 138 -5.75 -64.78 -13.39
CA ASP A 138 -4.55 -65.08 -12.60
C ASP A 138 -4.88 -64.99 -11.09
N ALA A 139 -5.30 -66.12 -10.50
CA ALA A 139 -5.20 -66.54 -9.09
C ALA A 139 -5.45 -65.50 -7.94
N LYS A 140 -6.28 -65.74 -6.91
CA LYS A 140 -7.09 -66.91 -6.49
C LYS A 140 -6.39 -68.29 -6.46
N ALA A 141 -5.17 -68.31 -5.97
CA ALA A 141 -4.52 -69.48 -5.37
C ALA A 141 -3.54 -68.97 -4.29
N GLY A 142 -3.61 -69.48 -3.07
CA GLY A 142 -2.86 -68.96 -1.91
C GLY A 142 -3.74 -68.91 -0.66
N THR A 143 -3.59 -69.90 0.20
CA THR A 143 -4.50 -70.22 1.31
C THR A 143 -3.77 -70.11 2.65
N GLN A 144 -4.51 -69.89 3.76
CA GLN A 144 -4.09 -70.13 5.17
C GLN A 144 -3.08 -69.14 5.81
N ASP A 145 -3.04 -68.91 7.14
CA ASP A 145 -3.96 -69.25 8.28
C ASP A 145 -3.72 -68.31 9.51
N THR A 146 -4.40 -68.60 10.63
CA THR A 146 -4.09 -68.27 12.05
C THR A 146 -4.41 -66.89 12.67
N LYS A 147 -5.68 -66.78 13.11
CA LYS A 147 -6.15 -66.69 14.52
C LYS A 147 -5.70 -65.57 15.51
N ALA A 148 -6.68 -65.30 16.40
CA ALA A 148 -6.64 -64.68 17.74
C ALA A 148 -6.75 -63.13 17.83
N GLY A 149 -7.71 -62.56 18.59
CA GLY A 149 -8.81 -63.23 19.30
C GLY A 149 -9.87 -62.32 19.93
N THR A 150 -11.05 -62.91 20.19
CA THR A 150 -11.96 -62.75 21.36
C THR A 150 -11.85 -61.46 22.20
N LYS A 151 -12.94 -60.72 22.48
CA LYS A 151 -14.09 -61.21 23.28
C LYS A 151 -15.37 -60.33 23.19
N THR A 152 -16.53 -60.99 23.06
CA THR A 152 -17.84 -60.78 23.75
C THR A 152 -18.45 -59.38 24.05
N ALA A 153 -19.77 -59.15 23.99
CA ALA A 153 -20.91 -59.93 23.45
C ALA A 153 -22.26 -59.16 23.57
N ASP A 154 -23.28 -59.59 22.78
CA ASP A 154 -24.71 -59.74 23.16
C ASP A 154 -25.59 -58.50 23.52
N LYS A 155 -26.94 -58.47 23.33
CA LYS A 155 -27.90 -59.41 22.69
C LYS A 155 -29.27 -58.74 22.35
N LYS A 156 -29.81 -59.05 21.15
CA LYS A 156 -31.27 -59.27 20.83
C LYS A 156 -32.23 -58.04 20.92
N LYS A 157 -33.44 -58.01 20.31
CA LYS A 157 -34.23 -59.03 19.53
C LYS A 157 -35.18 -58.36 18.49
N ALA A 158 -35.82 -59.17 17.63
CA ALA A 158 -36.81 -58.78 16.58
C ALA A 158 -38.21 -58.39 17.16
N LYS A 159 -39.27 -58.00 16.39
CA LYS A 159 -39.98 -58.83 15.36
C LYS A 159 -41.21 -58.12 14.68
N LYS A 160 -41.41 -58.35 13.36
CA LYS A 160 -42.64 -58.33 12.48
C LYS A 160 -43.78 -57.25 12.54
N LYS A 161 -44.19 -56.85 11.31
CA LYS A 161 -45.52 -56.41 10.74
C LYS A 161 -46.77 -57.24 11.18
N PRO A 162 -48.03 -56.89 10.80
CA PRO A 162 -48.68 -55.58 10.44
C PRO A 162 -50.13 -55.38 11.03
N GLY A 163 -50.87 -54.31 10.66
CA GLY A 163 -52.31 -54.08 10.95
C GLY A 163 -52.95 -52.98 10.07
N ALA A 164 -54.29 -52.80 10.06
CA ALA A 164 -55.02 -51.90 9.14
C ALA A 164 -56.41 -51.42 9.65
N ALA A 165 -56.97 -50.36 9.01
CA ALA A 165 -58.30 -49.72 9.20
C ALA A 165 -58.53 -49.03 10.58
N THR A 166 -59.45 -48.07 10.79
CA THR A 166 -60.44 -47.35 9.93
C THR A 166 -60.45 -45.84 10.36
N ASP A 167 -61.09 -44.86 9.69
CA ASP A 167 -62.51 -44.49 9.82
C ASP A 167 -62.94 -43.40 8.80
N SER A 168 -64.24 -43.05 8.75
CA SER A 168 -64.90 -42.40 7.58
C SER A 168 -65.76 -41.16 7.85
N THR A 169 -65.80 -40.22 6.89
CA THR A 169 -66.71 -39.04 6.77
C THR A 169 -66.65 -38.49 5.32
N THR A 170 -67.68 -37.94 4.66
CA THR A 170 -69.16 -38.02 4.80
C THR A 170 -69.87 -37.62 3.49
N THR A 171 -71.11 -38.10 3.30
CA THR A 171 -72.21 -37.50 2.48
C THR A 171 -72.14 -37.55 0.93
N ALA A 172 -73.32 -37.73 0.32
CA ALA A 172 -73.61 -37.93 -1.11
C ALA A 172 -74.14 -36.61 -1.79
N ALA A 173 -74.74 -36.53 -3.00
CA ALA A 173 -75.32 -37.52 -3.92
C ALA A 173 -75.56 -36.95 -5.35
N THR A 174 -75.77 -37.86 -6.34
CA THR A 174 -76.50 -37.63 -7.63
C THR A 174 -75.91 -36.64 -8.65
N ALA A 175 -76.19 -36.68 -9.97
CA ALA A 175 -77.05 -37.58 -10.77
C ALA A 175 -76.42 -37.85 -12.17
N ALA A 176 -77.04 -38.74 -12.97
CA ALA A 176 -76.66 -39.01 -14.35
C ALA A 176 -77.91 -39.07 -15.26
N THR A 177 -77.78 -38.68 -16.53
CA THR A 177 -78.50 -39.20 -17.74
C THR A 177 -78.19 -38.33 -18.97
N GLY A 178 -78.35 -38.89 -20.19
CA GLY A 178 -78.29 -38.12 -21.44
C GLY A 178 -77.73 -38.91 -22.63
N ASN A 179 -78.51 -39.82 -23.22
CA ASN A 179 -78.12 -40.58 -24.41
C ASN A 179 -79.23 -40.50 -25.48
N ARG A 180 -78.88 -40.18 -26.73
CA ARG A 180 -79.78 -40.32 -27.90
C ARG A 180 -79.00 -40.30 -29.22
N ASN A 181 -79.57 -40.97 -30.22
CA ASN A 181 -79.08 -41.08 -31.59
C ASN A 181 -79.97 -40.24 -32.54
N ASP A 182 -79.50 -39.91 -33.75
CA ASP A 182 -80.02 -40.48 -35.03
C ASP A 182 -79.67 -39.62 -36.28
N ASP A 183 -79.20 -40.31 -37.32
CA ASP A 183 -79.41 -40.18 -38.78
C ASP A 183 -79.38 -38.86 -39.62
N THR A 184 -78.43 -38.88 -40.58
CA THR A 184 -78.57 -38.61 -42.05
C THR A 184 -78.55 -37.18 -42.66
N ALA A 185 -78.11 -37.16 -43.94
CA ALA A 185 -78.25 -36.11 -44.99
C ALA A 185 -77.41 -34.81 -44.84
N THR A 186 -76.89 -34.14 -45.89
CA THR A 186 -76.72 -34.46 -47.34
C THR A 186 -75.63 -33.57 -47.97
N ASP A 187 -74.97 -34.09 -49.01
CA ASP A 187 -74.37 -33.42 -50.19
C ASP A 187 -73.28 -32.30 -50.08
N GLU A 188 -72.66 -32.07 -51.24
CA GLU A 188 -71.50 -31.23 -51.54
C GLU A 188 -71.90 -29.71 -51.59
N THR A 189 -71.02 -28.72 -51.43
CA THR A 189 -69.88 -28.42 -52.32
C THR A 189 -68.88 -27.37 -51.78
N ASP A 190 -67.62 -27.57 -52.18
CA ASP A 190 -66.57 -26.59 -52.56
C ASP A 190 -65.70 -25.75 -51.57
N THR A 191 -64.47 -25.50 -52.04
CA THR A 191 -63.49 -24.45 -51.67
C THR A 191 -63.06 -24.28 -50.20
N ASN A 192 -62.08 -25.10 -49.77
CA ASN A 192 -60.72 -24.60 -49.44
C ASN A 192 -59.77 -25.72 -48.99
N ARG A 193 -59.23 -26.51 -49.95
CA ARG A 193 -58.05 -27.35 -49.69
C ARG A 193 -56.80 -26.47 -49.59
N ARG A 194 -56.58 -25.88 -48.42
CA ARG A 194 -55.30 -25.22 -48.10
C ARG A 194 -54.21 -26.30 -48.10
N ALA A 195 -53.26 -26.21 -49.03
CA ALA A 195 -52.22 -27.23 -49.19
C ALA A 195 -51.39 -27.36 -47.91
N VAL A 196 -51.28 -28.59 -47.41
CA VAL A 196 -50.44 -28.92 -46.25
C VAL A 196 -48.98 -28.87 -46.72
N THR A 197 -48.19 -27.95 -46.19
CA THR A 197 -46.76 -27.87 -46.49
C THR A 197 -46.02 -29.08 -45.91
N ILE A 198 -44.95 -29.50 -46.57
CA ILE A 198 -44.22 -30.74 -46.26
C ILE A 198 -43.67 -30.75 -44.83
N ASP A 199 -43.37 -29.58 -44.25
CA ASP A 199 -42.95 -29.42 -42.85
C ASP A 199 -44.01 -29.87 -41.81
N SER A 200 -45.23 -30.17 -42.24
CA SER A 200 -46.33 -30.57 -41.35
C SER A 200 -46.23 -32.01 -40.84
N VAL A 201 -45.45 -32.89 -41.50
CA VAL A 201 -45.29 -34.31 -41.10
C VAL A 201 -44.07 -34.55 -40.23
N ASP A 202 -42.98 -33.80 -40.39
CA ASP A 202 -41.77 -33.89 -39.55
C ASP A 202 -41.80 -32.94 -38.34
N ARG A 203 -42.94 -32.90 -37.63
CA ARG A 203 -42.99 -32.29 -36.29
C ARG A 203 -42.40 -33.23 -35.24
N GLN A 204 -41.13 -33.58 -35.44
CA GLN A 204 -40.33 -34.40 -34.55
C GLN A 204 -40.38 -33.79 -33.14
N LYS A 205 -40.81 -34.57 -32.14
CA LYS A 205 -40.83 -34.11 -30.75
C LYS A 205 -39.38 -33.82 -30.33
N LEU A 206 -39.06 -32.54 -30.14
CA LEU A 206 -37.85 -32.12 -29.47
C LEU A 206 -37.77 -32.83 -28.11
N ASP A 207 -36.66 -33.52 -27.88
CA ASP A 207 -36.38 -34.22 -26.64
C ASP A 207 -36.30 -33.19 -25.49
N PRO A 208 -37.12 -33.30 -24.43
CA PRO A 208 -37.07 -32.36 -23.31
C PRO A 208 -35.74 -32.41 -22.52
N GLY A 209 -34.85 -33.38 -22.79
CA GLY A 209 -33.47 -33.38 -22.30
C GLY A 209 -32.50 -32.49 -23.07
N GLN A 210 -32.90 -31.90 -24.21
CA GLN A 210 -32.04 -31.01 -25.00
C GLN A 210 -32.18 -29.55 -24.53
N GLU A 211 -31.46 -29.21 -23.45
CA GLU A 211 -31.11 -27.81 -23.20
C GLU A 211 -30.38 -27.23 -24.43
N ARG A 212 -30.77 -26.02 -24.85
CA ARG A 212 -30.01 -25.30 -25.88
C ARG A 212 -28.63 -24.98 -25.33
N THR A 213 -27.60 -25.71 -25.75
CA THR A 213 -26.22 -25.27 -25.64
C THR A 213 -26.10 -23.90 -26.32
N GLY A 214 -25.83 -22.86 -25.54
CA GLY A 214 -25.63 -21.51 -26.07
C GLY A 214 -24.47 -21.46 -27.06
N SER A 215 -24.46 -20.44 -27.93
CA SER A 215 -23.46 -20.27 -28.98
C SER A 215 -22.03 -20.40 -28.44
N ILE A 216 -21.22 -21.25 -29.06
CA ILE A 216 -19.83 -21.49 -28.68
C ILE A 216 -18.97 -20.21 -28.87
N ASP A 217 -19.37 -19.36 -29.82
CA ASP A 217 -18.79 -18.03 -30.06
C ASP A 217 -19.16 -16.99 -28.98
N GLY A 218 -19.91 -17.38 -27.96
CA GLY A 218 -19.98 -16.66 -26.71
C GLY A 218 -18.61 -16.67 -26.04
N GLN A 219 -17.77 -15.69 -26.36
CA GLN A 219 -16.68 -15.28 -25.48
C GLN A 219 -17.28 -15.16 -24.08
N LYS A 220 -16.85 -16.04 -23.16
CA LYS A 220 -17.06 -15.82 -21.74
C LYS A 220 -16.22 -14.62 -21.37
N VAL A 221 -16.79 -13.43 -21.54
CA VAL A 221 -16.42 -12.25 -20.79
C VAL A 221 -16.35 -12.73 -19.35
N LYS A 222 -15.13 -12.79 -18.77
CA LYS A 222 -14.99 -12.99 -17.33
C LYS A 222 -15.92 -11.96 -16.70
N PRO A 223 -16.87 -12.33 -15.82
CA PRO A 223 -17.59 -11.34 -15.04
C PRO A 223 -16.54 -10.37 -14.47
N GLU A 224 -16.69 -9.07 -14.70
CA GLU A 224 -15.80 -8.10 -14.08
C GLU A 224 -15.98 -8.28 -12.56
N ASP A 225 -14.99 -8.88 -11.89
CA ASP A 225 -15.06 -9.23 -10.46
C ASP A 225 -15.32 -7.97 -9.60
N ASP A 226 -14.95 -6.78 -10.13
CA ASP A 226 -15.55 -5.51 -9.72
C ASP A 226 -15.90 -4.61 -10.95
N LEU A 227 -17.18 -4.22 -11.04
CA LEU A 227 -17.74 -3.31 -12.06
C LEU A 227 -17.25 -1.86 -11.92
N PHE A 228 -16.66 -1.51 -10.78
CA PHE A 228 -16.16 -0.17 -10.44
C PHE A 228 -14.63 -0.08 -10.41
N ALA A 229 -13.91 -1.15 -10.76
CA ALA A 229 -12.44 -1.13 -10.85
C ALA A 229 -11.93 -0.08 -11.84
N ALA A 230 -10.81 0.56 -11.48
CA ALA A 230 -10.06 1.44 -12.37
C ALA A 230 -9.42 0.61 -13.50
N PRO A 231 -9.87 0.73 -14.77
CA PRO A 231 -9.35 -0.09 -15.88
C PRO A 231 -7.88 0.20 -16.23
N GLY A 232 -7.33 1.32 -15.77
CA GLY A 232 -6.00 1.81 -16.05
C GLY A 232 -5.84 2.42 -17.45
N VAL A 233 -4.68 3.01 -17.66
CA VAL A 233 -4.18 3.48 -18.96
C VAL A 233 -2.92 2.70 -19.29
N ARG A 234 -2.94 1.93 -20.38
CA ARG A 234 -1.73 1.24 -20.86
C ARG A 234 -0.81 2.23 -21.55
N ILE A 235 0.37 2.45 -20.97
CA ILE A 235 1.44 3.32 -21.48
C ILE A 235 2.62 2.43 -21.86
N GLY A 236 2.67 2.00 -23.12
CA GLY A 236 3.65 1.02 -23.61
C GLY A 236 3.48 -0.33 -22.90
N THR A 237 4.53 -0.74 -22.17
CA THR A 237 4.60 -1.97 -21.38
C THR A 237 4.21 -1.77 -19.90
N PHE A 238 3.62 -0.62 -19.54
CA PHE A 238 3.10 -0.37 -18.19
C PHE A 238 1.58 -0.17 -18.20
N LEU A 239 0.90 -0.68 -17.18
CA LEU A 239 -0.48 -0.35 -16.84
C LEU A 239 -0.47 0.72 -15.73
N PHE A 240 -0.81 1.95 -16.09
CA PHE A 240 -0.79 3.11 -15.22
C PHE A 240 -2.22 3.42 -14.70
N ARG A 241 -2.43 3.31 -13.39
CA ARG A 241 -3.69 3.62 -12.70
C ARG A 241 -3.54 4.90 -11.87
N PRO A 242 -3.94 6.08 -12.39
CA PRO A 242 -3.96 7.32 -11.62
C PRO A 242 -5.25 7.46 -10.79
N THR A 243 -5.11 8.04 -9.61
CA THR A 243 -6.20 8.53 -8.75
C THR A 243 -5.92 9.98 -8.37
N LEU A 244 -6.94 10.83 -8.52
CA LEU A 244 -6.99 12.20 -8.04
C LEU A 244 -8.14 12.32 -7.04
N GLU A 245 -7.89 12.93 -5.90
CA GLU A 245 -8.93 13.28 -4.93
C GLU A 245 -8.90 14.78 -4.67
N GLN A 246 -10.08 15.41 -4.59
CA GLN A 246 -10.20 16.83 -4.29
C GLN A 246 -11.39 17.06 -3.35
N GLY A 247 -11.15 17.74 -2.24
CA GLY A 247 -12.19 18.06 -1.28
C GLY A 247 -11.79 19.11 -0.26
N PHE A 248 -12.56 19.17 0.83
CA PHE A 248 -12.34 20.08 1.94
C PHE A 248 -12.32 19.33 3.27
N THR A 249 -11.31 19.62 4.09
CA THR A 249 -11.12 19.09 5.44
C THR A 249 -11.41 20.19 6.45
N ALA A 250 -12.49 20.05 7.23
CA ALA A 250 -12.77 20.90 8.37
C ALA A 250 -12.17 20.25 9.63
N THR A 251 -11.27 20.94 10.33
CA THR A 251 -10.58 20.41 11.51
C THR A 251 -10.64 21.34 12.71
N SER A 252 -10.70 20.76 13.92
CA SER A 252 -10.60 21.49 15.19
C SER A 252 -9.18 21.98 15.49
N ASN A 253 -8.17 21.33 14.87
CA ASN A 253 -6.76 21.57 15.10
C ASN A 253 -6.03 21.34 13.77
N ALA A 254 -5.51 22.40 13.18
CA ALA A 254 -5.04 22.40 11.80
C ALA A 254 -3.61 21.87 11.65
N ASP A 255 -2.71 22.25 12.56
CA ASP A 255 -1.31 21.82 12.58
C ASP A 255 -1.08 20.57 13.45
N ALA A 256 -2.12 20.09 14.14
CA ALA A 256 -2.04 19.05 15.16
C ALA A 256 -1.04 19.42 16.28
N SER A 257 -1.00 20.71 16.67
CA SER A 257 -0.18 21.18 17.79
C SER A 257 -1.02 21.35 19.07
N SER A 258 -0.35 21.41 20.22
CA SER A 258 -0.97 21.81 21.51
C SER A 258 -1.52 23.24 21.49
N THR A 259 -0.95 24.10 20.63
CA THR A 259 -1.38 25.48 20.36
C THR A 259 -2.37 25.62 19.20
N GLY A 260 -2.75 24.49 18.60
CA GLY A 260 -3.40 24.41 17.31
C GLY A 260 -4.84 24.91 17.32
N LYS A 261 -5.28 25.43 16.17
CA LYS A 261 -6.57 26.11 16.01
C LYS A 261 -7.35 25.49 14.86
N SER A 262 -8.65 25.75 14.84
CA SER A 262 -9.50 25.23 13.79
C SER A 262 -9.21 25.88 12.43
N ALA A 263 -9.41 25.09 11.37
CA ALA A 263 -9.30 25.53 10.00
C ALA A 263 -10.25 24.75 9.08
N VAL A 264 -10.56 25.36 7.94
CA VAL A 264 -11.04 24.63 6.75
C VAL A 264 -9.90 24.63 5.75
N LEU A 265 -9.44 23.45 5.38
CA LEU A 265 -8.38 23.22 4.40
C LEU A 265 -9.01 22.73 3.09
N SER A 266 -8.46 23.17 1.96
CA SER A 266 -8.61 22.49 0.68
C SER A 266 -7.55 21.39 0.62
N GLU A 267 -7.97 20.17 0.31
CA GLU A 267 -7.10 18.99 0.31
C GLU A 267 -7.15 18.32 -1.06
N THR A 268 -5.98 18.22 -1.69
CA THR A 268 -5.78 17.63 -3.01
C THR A 268 -4.82 16.45 -2.88
N ALA A 269 -5.30 15.25 -3.18
CA ALA A 269 -4.49 14.04 -3.16
C ALA A 269 -4.27 13.53 -4.59
N LEU A 270 -3.04 13.11 -4.88
CA LEU A 270 -2.66 12.37 -6.07
C LEU A 270 -2.09 11.04 -5.63
N ARG A 271 -2.51 9.95 -6.27
CA ARG A 271 -1.90 8.62 -6.15
C ARG A 271 -1.76 8.02 -7.55
N PHE A 272 -0.70 7.24 -7.80
CA PHE A 272 -0.60 6.44 -9.01
C PHE A 272 0.17 5.15 -8.77
N THR A 273 -0.17 4.14 -9.58
CA THR A 273 0.56 2.87 -9.68
C THR A 273 0.81 2.55 -11.14
N ALA A 274 2.05 2.22 -11.50
CA ALA A 274 2.45 1.75 -12.83
C ALA A 274 3.06 0.36 -12.73
N THR A 275 2.36 -0.66 -13.21
CA THR A 275 2.81 -2.06 -13.17
C THR A 275 3.24 -2.51 -14.56
N SER A 276 4.42 -3.13 -14.69
CA SER A 276 4.90 -3.68 -15.97
C SER A 276 4.12 -4.91 -16.44
N ASP A 277 4.02 -5.13 -17.74
CA ASP A 277 3.41 -6.33 -18.34
C ASP A 277 4.40 -7.39 -18.83
N TRP A 278 5.64 -7.35 -18.33
CA TRP A 278 6.73 -8.20 -18.82
C TRP A 278 6.57 -9.66 -18.38
N ARG A 279 7.21 -10.60 -19.11
CA ARG A 279 6.94 -12.05 -19.00
C ARG A 279 7.68 -12.77 -17.86
N GLU A 280 8.81 -12.21 -17.42
CA GLU A 280 9.84 -12.90 -16.61
C GLU A 280 10.41 -12.02 -15.49
N ASN A 281 10.25 -10.69 -15.59
CA ASN A 281 10.67 -9.70 -14.60
C ASN A 281 9.45 -8.83 -14.29
N SER A 282 9.37 -8.19 -13.12
CA SER A 282 8.35 -7.17 -12.85
C SER A 282 8.97 -5.85 -12.45
N ALA A 283 8.35 -4.74 -12.85
CA ALA A 283 8.64 -3.41 -12.36
C ALA A 283 7.34 -2.74 -11.89
N LEU A 284 7.39 -2.17 -10.70
CA LEU A 284 6.30 -1.47 -10.05
C LEU A 284 6.78 -0.06 -9.70
N ILE A 285 6.07 0.96 -10.17
CA ILE A 285 6.33 2.35 -9.77
C ILE A 285 5.08 2.87 -9.07
N THR A 286 5.19 3.23 -7.80
CA THR A 286 4.13 3.88 -7.03
C THR A 286 4.49 5.32 -6.74
N GLY A 287 3.49 6.16 -6.51
CA GLY A 287 3.73 7.48 -5.96
C GLY A 287 2.47 8.16 -5.43
N TYR A 288 2.67 9.07 -4.49
CA TYR A 288 1.63 9.96 -3.99
C TYR A 288 2.11 11.41 -3.88
N GLY A 289 1.15 12.33 -3.97
CA GLY A 289 1.32 13.73 -3.59
C GLY A 289 0.10 14.17 -2.78
N GLN A 290 0.32 14.92 -1.72
CA GLN A 290 -0.72 15.42 -0.81
C GLN A 290 -0.48 16.91 -0.60
N PHE A 291 -1.50 17.73 -0.90
CA PHE A 291 -1.43 19.18 -0.82
C PHE A 291 -2.58 19.71 0.04
N ARG A 292 -2.25 20.36 1.16
CA ARG A 292 -3.20 20.95 2.13
C ARG A 292 -3.03 22.46 2.18
N ASN A 293 -4.07 23.21 1.81
CA ASN A 293 -4.04 24.67 1.73
C ASN A 293 -5.20 25.29 2.53
N THR A 294 -4.92 26.25 3.42
CA THR A 294 -5.98 26.91 4.19
C THR A 294 -6.95 27.72 3.32
N VAL A 295 -8.23 27.42 3.46
CA VAL A 295 -9.36 28.24 2.98
C VAL A 295 -9.79 29.23 4.06
N SER A 296 -9.85 28.81 5.32
CA SER A 296 -10.16 29.68 6.46
C SER A 296 -9.61 29.13 7.79
N GLY A 297 -9.47 30.00 8.80
CA GLY A 297 -8.92 29.64 10.11
C GLY A 297 -7.40 29.76 10.16
N GLN A 298 -6.73 28.80 10.82
CA GLN A 298 -5.27 28.76 10.89
C GLN A 298 -4.62 28.61 9.51
N LYS A 299 -3.57 29.39 9.22
CA LYS A 299 -2.82 29.33 7.97
C LYS A 299 -1.86 28.14 7.94
N ILE A 300 -1.98 27.34 6.89
CA ILE A 300 -1.24 26.12 6.59
C ILE A 300 -1.11 26.01 5.06
N ASN A 301 0.04 25.52 4.60
CA ASN A 301 0.34 25.22 3.21
C ASN A 301 1.35 24.06 3.17
N ASP A 302 0.84 22.85 3.28
CA ASP A 302 1.65 21.64 3.37
C ASP A 302 1.65 20.95 2.00
N ALA A 303 2.83 20.50 1.57
CA ALA A 303 3.00 19.70 0.36
C ALA A 303 3.96 18.56 0.68
N GLN A 304 3.47 17.32 0.60
CA GLN A 304 4.28 16.11 0.78
C GLN A 304 4.07 15.15 -0.39
N GLY A 305 5.05 14.29 -0.66
CA GLY A 305 4.92 13.25 -1.67
C GLY A 305 6.10 12.28 -1.69
N ARG A 306 5.82 11.04 -2.08
CA ARG A 306 6.80 9.98 -2.30
C ARG A 306 6.64 9.43 -3.71
N ILE A 307 7.75 9.04 -4.34
CA ILE A 307 7.79 8.17 -5.51
C ILE A 307 8.74 7.01 -5.21
N GLU A 308 8.31 5.78 -5.50
CA GLU A 308 9.11 4.57 -5.28
C GLU A 308 9.06 3.69 -6.54
N GLY A 309 10.21 3.21 -6.97
CA GLY A 309 10.34 2.23 -8.05
C GLY A 309 10.96 0.94 -7.51
N GLN A 310 10.23 -0.17 -7.64
CA GLN A 310 10.73 -1.53 -7.40
C GLN A 310 10.92 -2.25 -8.74
N LEU A 311 12.03 -2.98 -8.86
CA LEU A 311 12.37 -3.86 -9.98
C LEU A 311 12.72 -5.24 -9.43
N ASN A 312 12.01 -6.25 -9.89
CA ASN A 312 12.25 -7.66 -9.59
C ASN A 312 12.78 -8.36 -10.83
N VAL A 313 13.88 -9.09 -10.68
CA VAL A 313 14.52 -9.85 -11.75
C VAL A 313 14.70 -11.29 -11.29
N ASP A 314 14.04 -12.22 -11.96
CA ASP A 314 14.28 -13.65 -11.74
C ASP A 314 15.57 -14.06 -12.48
N LEU A 315 16.41 -14.81 -11.78
CA LEU A 315 17.75 -15.23 -12.21
C LEU A 315 17.87 -16.75 -12.17
N ASP A 316 18.80 -17.29 -12.95
CA ASP A 316 19.00 -18.73 -13.05
C ASP A 316 19.25 -19.40 -11.68
N ASN A 317 18.70 -20.62 -11.53
CA ASN A 317 18.83 -21.49 -10.35
C ASN A 317 18.06 -21.01 -9.09
N GLU A 318 16.80 -20.58 -9.17
CA GLU A 318 16.03 -20.16 -7.96
C GLU A 318 16.66 -18.98 -7.19
N LEU A 319 17.27 -18.05 -7.94
CA LEU A 319 17.82 -16.79 -7.43
C LEU A 319 16.92 -15.65 -7.92
N ARG A 320 16.58 -14.68 -7.07
CA ARG A 320 15.83 -13.47 -7.45
C ARG A 320 16.60 -12.24 -6.96
N ALA A 321 16.66 -11.21 -7.78
CA ALA A 321 17.18 -9.91 -7.41
C ALA A 321 16.02 -8.92 -7.27
N ILE A 322 16.02 -8.12 -6.20
CA ILE A 322 15.04 -7.07 -5.94
C ILE A 322 15.82 -5.77 -5.76
N ALA A 323 15.56 -4.78 -6.61
CA ALA A 323 16.11 -3.43 -6.48
C ALA A 323 14.97 -2.45 -6.17
N LYS A 324 15.19 -1.52 -5.23
CA LYS A 324 14.24 -0.44 -4.93
C LYS A 324 14.95 0.91 -4.91
N LEU A 325 14.24 1.96 -5.29
CA LEU A 325 14.68 3.35 -5.24
C LEU A 325 13.48 4.24 -4.87
N GLY A 326 13.56 4.91 -3.74
CA GLY A 326 12.58 5.87 -3.24
C GLY A 326 13.12 7.30 -3.20
N TYR A 327 12.22 8.25 -3.44
CA TYR A 327 12.41 9.65 -3.06
C TYR A 327 11.15 10.17 -2.39
N GLU A 328 11.32 10.79 -1.24
CA GLU A 328 10.25 11.41 -0.46
C GLU A 328 10.62 12.84 -0.09
N ALA A 329 9.63 13.74 -0.14
CA ALA A 329 9.74 15.08 0.40
C ALA A 329 8.47 15.37 1.20
N ALA A 330 8.62 15.73 2.48
CA ALA A 330 7.50 16.01 3.37
C ALA A 330 7.90 17.08 4.39
N PRO A 331 6.96 17.92 4.87
CA PRO A 331 7.22 18.76 6.03
C PRO A 331 7.61 17.89 7.22
N GLU A 332 8.57 18.35 8.01
CA GLU A 332 8.93 17.68 9.25
C GLU A 332 7.75 17.71 10.22
N SER A 333 7.38 16.51 10.68
CA SER A 333 6.66 16.30 11.92
C SER A 333 7.15 17.21 13.03
N ALA A 334 6.25 17.96 13.65
CA ALA A 334 6.56 18.57 14.94
C ALA A 334 6.13 17.67 16.14
N SER A 335 5.67 16.42 15.92
CA SER A 335 5.82 15.36 16.94
C SER A 335 7.22 14.72 16.91
N SER A 336 8.08 15.11 15.96
CA SER A 336 9.54 14.88 16.00
C SER A 336 10.15 15.25 17.37
N PRO A 337 11.22 14.56 17.80
CA PRO A 337 12.06 15.00 18.90
C PRO A 337 12.64 16.40 18.71
N ASP A 338 13.03 16.76 17.48
CA ASP A 338 13.70 18.03 17.16
C ASP A 338 12.73 19.13 16.70
N ALA A 339 11.43 18.94 16.93
CA ALA A 339 10.36 19.82 16.52
C ALA A 339 10.61 21.30 16.90
N ILE A 340 10.98 22.13 15.92
CA ILE A 340 11.31 23.53 16.19
C ILE A 340 10.04 24.33 16.52
N ALA A 341 10.14 25.09 17.61
CA ALA A 341 9.08 25.93 18.13
C ALA A 341 8.89 27.22 17.32
N GLY A 342 7.64 27.58 17.04
CA GLY A 342 7.29 28.92 16.53
C GLY A 342 7.82 29.24 15.13
N VAL A 343 8.05 28.21 14.31
CA VAL A 343 8.39 28.32 12.88
C VAL A 343 7.14 28.73 12.09
N THR A 344 7.30 29.47 11.00
CA THR A 344 6.17 29.94 10.16
C THR A 344 5.62 28.86 9.22
N SER A 345 6.44 27.85 8.94
CA SER A 345 6.13 26.63 8.17
C SER A 345 7.12 25.55 8.62
N GLN A 346 6.72 24.28 8.71
CA GLN A 346 7.63 23.20 9.13
C GLN A 346 8.81 23.06 8.14
N PRO A 347 10.03 22.77 8.60
CA PRO A 347 11.17 22.51 7.73
C PRO A 347 10.86 21.37 6.74
N LEU A 348 11.29 21.49 5.49
CA LEU A 348 11.11 20.41 4.52
C LEU A 348 12.18 19.34 4.76
N ARG A 349 11.75 18.13 5.15
CA ARG A 349 12.59 16.93 5.16
C ARG A 349 12.53 16.26 3.79
N GLN A 350 13.67 15.77 3.31
CA GLN A 350 13.76 15.00 2.07
C GLN A 350 14.54 13.71 2.33
N THR A 351 14.06 12.59 1.82
CA THR A 351 14.72 11.29 1.95
C THR A 351 14.95 10.70 0.57
N VAL A 352 16.19 10.30 0.30
CA VAL A 352 16.54 9.45 -0.83
C VAL A 352 16.92 8.08 -0.27
N ASP A 353 16.16 7.06 -0.62
CA ASP A 353 16.38 5.69 -0.15
C ASP A 353 16.52 4.71 -1.31
N GLY A 354 17.26 3.62 -1.11
CA GLY A 354 17.40 2.58 -2.11
C GLY A 354 17.99 1.30 -1.54
N SER A 355 17.61 0.17 -2.13
CA SER A 355 18.05 -1.15 -1.68
C SER A 355 18.29 -2.12 -2.82
N LEU A 356 19.14 -3.11 -2.55
CA LEU A 356 19.38 -4.26 -3.43
C LEU A 356 19.38 -5.53 -2.58
N GLY A 357 18.36 -6.36 -2.80
CA GLY A 357 18.18 -7.69 -2.23
C GLY A 357 18.57 -8.78 -3.22
N LEU A 358 19.22 -9.83 -2.71
CA LEU A 358 19.40 -11.11 -3.40
C LEU A 358 18.73 -12.21 -2.57
N GLU A 359 17.70 -12.82 -3.14
CA GLU A 359 16.97 -13.95 -2.57
C GLU A 359 17.43 -15.25 -3.24
N LYS A 360 17.57 -16.31 -2.45
CA LYS A 360 17.99 -17.64 -2.90
C LYS A 360 17.18 -18.72 -2.21
N THR A 361 16.45 -19.51 -2.98
CA THR A 361 15.85 -20.75 -2.49
C THR A 361 16.83 -21.93 -2.67
N VAL A 362 16.83 -22.85 -1.70
CA VAL A 362 17.54 -24.13 -1.74
C VAL A 362 16.64 -25.19 -1.10
N GLY A 363 15.70 -25.73 -1.89
CA GLY A 363 14.75 -26.75 -1.46
C GLY A 363 13.74 -26.22 -0.43
N LYS A 364 14.07 -26.32 0.87
CA LYS A 364 13.25 -25.77 1.98
C LYS A 364 13.90 -24.58 2.68
N MET A 365 15.18 -24.30 2.43
CA MET A 365 15.84 -23.10 2.95
C MET A 365 15.55 -21.93 2.01
N ARG A 366 15.22 -20.77 2.59
CA ARG A 366 15.20 -19.48 1.91
C ARG A 366 16.26 -18.59 2.54
N TYR A 367 17.09 -17.95 1.74
CA TYR A 367 18.05 -16.96 2.20
C TYR A 367 17.78 -15.65 1.46
N ALA A 368 17.80 -14.53 2.17
CA ALA A 368 17.81 -13.21 1.53
C ALA A 368 18.92 -12.35 2.16
N LEU A 369 19.67 -11.64 1.31
CA LEU A 369 20.66 -10.66 1.72
C LEU A 369 20.31 -9.32 1.06
N THR A 370 19.94 -8.34 1.87
CA THR A 370 19.54 -7.01 1.40
C THR A 370 20.49 -5.96 1.94
N GLY A 371 21.16 -5.24 1.05
CA GLY A 371 21.86 -4.01 1.37
C GLY A 371 20.96 -2.81 1.08
N ALA A 372 20.93 -1.81 1.96
CA ALA A 372 20.19 -0.57 1.74
C ALA A 372 21.00 0.66 2.14
N VAL A 373 20.66 1.79 1.53
CA VAL A 373 21.16 3.12 1.85
C VAL A 373 19.97 4.09 1.94
N SER A 374 20.01 4.96 2.93
CA SER A 374 19.12 6.12 3.07
C SER A 374 19.96 7.36 3.30
N HIS A 375 19.58 8.48 2.70
CA HIS A 375 20.10 9.79 3.07
C HIS A 375 18.92 10.71 3.38
N ASP A 376 18.93 11.29 4.58
CA ASP A 376 17.95 12.24 5.08
C ASP A 376 18.55 13.65 5.04
N PHE A 377 17.94 14.55 4.26
CA PHE A 377 18.27 15.98 4.20
C PHE A 377 17.22 16.80 4.97
N TYR A 378 17.66 17.84 5.69
CA TYR A 378 16.79 18.74 6.43
C TYR A 378 16.93 20.19 5.95
N GLY A 379 15.81 20.77 5.50
CA GLY A 379 15.74 22.18 5.14
C GLY A 379 15.98 23.12 6.34
N ASP A 380 16.47 24.32 6.06
CA ASP A 380 16.62 25.36 7.08
C ASP A 380 15.24 25.83 7.62
N ALA A 381 15.15 26.14 8.91
CA ALA A 381 13.90 26.51 9.59
C ALA A 381 13.70 28.04 9.66
N GLU A 382 12.55 28.56 9.18
CA GLU A 382 12.20 29.99 9.22
C GLU A 382 11.34 30.37 10.43
N LEU A 383 11.98 30.84 11.50
CA LEU A 383 11.33 31.27 12.73
C LEU A 383 10.41 32.47 12.48
N SER A 384 9.33 32.59 13.27
CA SER A 384 8.36 33.69 13.22
C SER A 384 8.92 35.11 13.43
N ASN A 385 10.18 35.24 13.84
CA ASN A 385 10.93 36.52 13.91
C ASN A 385 11.64 36.88 12.59
N GLY A 386 11.56 36.05 11.54
CA GLY A 386 12.25 36.23 10.26
C GLY A 386 13.72 35.82 10.26
N THR A 387 14.19 35.07 11.27
CA THR A 387 15.52 34.46 11.29
C THR A 387 15.46 33.00 10.80
N THR A 388 16.56 32.55 10.21
CA THR A 388 16.71 31.19 9.68
C THR A 388 17.73 30.43 10.53
N VAL A 389 17.36 29.25 11.03
CA VAL A 389 18.26 28.29 11.70
C VAL A 389 18.54 27.14 10.73
N SER A 390 19.78 26.65 10.67
CA SER A 390 20.16 25.61 9.69
C SER A 390 20.18 24.24 10.36
N GLN A 391 19.56 23.25 9.71
CA GLN A 391 19.34 21.91 10.28
C GLN A 391 20.37 20.87 9.84
N LYS A 392 21.52 21.31 9.31
CA LYS A 392 22.50 20.45 8.62
C LYS A 392 23.34 19.56 9.54
N ASP A 393 23.22 19.71 10.85
CA ASP A 393 23.71 18.74 11.81
C ASP A 393 22.80 17.51 11.93
N ARG A 394 21.64 17.52 11.27
CA ARG A 394 20.71 16.38 11.15
C ARG A 394 20.86 15.61 9.84
N ASP A 395 21.49 16.23 8.83
CA ASP A 395 21.77 15.59 7.53
C ASP A 395 22.61 14.31 7.76
N SER A 396 22.05 13.15 7.40
CA SER A 396 22.69 11.87 7.72
C SER A 396 22.43 10.78 6.68
N THR A 397 23.46 9.95 6.46
CA THR A 397 23.40 8.74 5.65
C THR A 397 23.36 7.50 6.54
N LEU A 398 22.33 6.67 6.42
CA LEU A 398 22.24 5.35 7.03
C LEU A 398 22.52 4.26 6.00
N TYR A 399 23.52 3.42 6.26
CA TYR A 399 23.76 2.18 5.53
C TYR A 399 23.31 0.99 6.38
N THR A 400 22.61 0.02 5.79
CA THR A 400 22.23 -1.24 6.44
C THR A 400 22.50 -2.46 5.56
N ALA A 401 22.75 -3.59 6.21
CA ALA A 401 22.83 -4.91 5.60
C ALA A 401 22.03 -5.89 6.47
N THR A 402 21.01 -6.50 5.89
CA THR A 402 20.12 -7.46 6.55
C THR A 402 20.27 -8.83 5.92
N LEU A 403 20.63 -9.82 6.74
CA LEU A 403 20.66 -11.24 6.38
C LEU A 403 19.45 -11.94 7.00
N ARG A 404 18.59 -12.50 6.15
CA ARG A 404 17.42 -13.29 6.52
C ARG A 404 17.62 -14.76 6.16
N THR A 405 17.24 -15.65 7.06
CA THR A 405 17.22 -17.12 6.83
C THR A 405 15.85 -17.67 7.24
N GLY A 406 15.09 -18.18 6.27
CA GLY A 406 13.81 -18.84 6.46
C GLY A 406 13.90 -20.35 6.23
N TYR A 407 13.03 -21.12 6.91
CA TYR A 407 12.85 -22.56 6.68
C TYR A 407 11.39 -22.90 6.44
N GLN A 408 11.05 -23.33 5.24
CA GLN A 408 9.67 -23.65 4.85
C GLN A 408 9.24 -24.98 5.49
N ILE A 409 8.54 -24.90 6.62
CA ILE A 409 7.95 -26.07 7.30
C ILE A 409 6.85 -26.65 6.42
N SER A 410 5.93 -25.80 5.98
CA SER A 410 4.85 -26.09 5.02
C SER A 410 4.73 -24.95 4.02
N PRO A 411 4.00 -25.10 2.90
CA PRO A 411 3.76 -23.99 1.97
C PRO A 411 3.25 -22.72 2.66
N ALA A 412 2.40 -22.90 3.68
CA ALA A 412 1.71 -21.82 4.38
C ALA A 412 2.41 -21.29 5.65
N LEU A 413 3.59 -21.82 6.01
CA LEU A 413 4.31 -21.43 7.21
C LEU A 413 5.83 -21.56 7.05
N THR A 414 6.50 -20.41 7.03
CA THR A 414 7.96 -20.28 6.96
C THR A 414 8.46 -19.47 8.16
N PRO A 415 8.86 -20.11 9.28
CA PRO A 415 9.66 -19.42 10.30
C PRO A 415 10.97 -18.88 9.71
N PHE A 416 11.39 -17.71 10.20
CA PHE A 416 12.62 -17.06 9.79
C PHE A 416 13.37 -16.41 10.95
N THR A 417 14.66 -16.17 10.74
CA THR A 417 15.52 -15.34 11.58
C THR A 417 16.22 -14.29 10.74
N GLU A 418 16.48 -13.14 11.34
CA GLU A 418 17.09 -11.98 10.70
C GLU A 418 18.18 -11.39 11.58
N VAL A 419 19.28 -10.98 10.95
CA VAL A 419 20.35 -10.19 11.56
C VAL A 419 20.55 -8.95 10.71
N GLU A 420 20.47 -7.79 11.35
CA GLU A 420 20.62 -6.46 10.76
C GLU A 420 21.89 -5.82 11.32
N ALA A 421 22.78 -5.34 10.46
CA ALA A 421 23.92 -4.53 10.84
C ALA A 421 23.91 -3.23 10.03
N GLY A 422 24.22 -2.10 10.66
CA GLY A 422 24.16 -0.80 10.02
C GLY A 422 25.05 0.26 10.64
N ARG A 423 25.21 1.36 9.92
CA ARG A 423 26.07 2.49 10.27
C ARG A 423 25.39 3.78 9.82
N ARG A 424 25.08 4.68 10.75
CA ARG A 424 24.69 6.06 10.45
C ARG A 424 25.93 6.94 10.47
N ILE A 425 26.05 7.81 9.47
CA ILE A 425 27.11 8.80 9.34
C ILE A 425 26.42 10.15 9.15
N TYR A 426 26.71 11.12 10.00
CA TYR A 426 26.24 12.49 9.82
C TYR A 426 27.22 13.25 8.91
N ASP A 427 26.68 14.11 8.05
CA ASP A 427 27.47 14.91 7.11
C ASP A 427 28.33 15.93 7.85
N LEU A 428 27.85 16.43 8.99
CA LEU A 428 28.67 17.08 10.01
C LEU A 428 29.13 16.04 11.05
N ARG A 429 30.45 15.80 11.13
CA ARG A 429 31.05 14.88 12.11
C ARG A 429 30.69 15.22 13.55
N VAL A 430 30.61 16.51 13.85
CA VAL A 430 30.28 17.09 15.15
C VAL A 430 29.11 18.04 14.95
N ASP A 431 28.07 17.92 15.76
CA ASP A 431 26.89 18.81 15.72
C ASP A 431 27.18 20.23 16.24
N THR A 432 26.16 21.10 16.21
CA THR A 432 26.27 22.49 16.70
C THR A 432 26.58 22.58 18.21
N ASP A 433 26.20 21.58 19.00
CA ASP A 433 26.39 21.50 20.45
C ASP A 433 27.69 20.76 20.87
N GLY A 434 28.44 20.20 19.90
CA GLY A 434 29.74 19.58 20.10
C GLY A 434 29.75 18.06 20.29
N PHE A 435 28.75 17.31 19.81
CA PHE A 435 28.62 15.84 19.93
C PHE A 435 28.89 15.09 18.61
N GLU A 436 29.50 13.90 18.68
CA GLU A 436 29.68 13.01 17.52
C GLU A 436 28.51 12.01 17.38
N ARG A 437 27.46 12.39 16.65
CA ARG A 437 26.19 11.62 16.57
C ARG A 437 26.20 10.39 15.67
N SER A 438 27.26 10.15 14.91
CA SER A 438 27.38 8.96 14.06
C SER A 438 27.23 7.68 14.90
N SER A 439 26.54 6.66 14.36
CA SER A 439 26.05 5.52 15.15
C SER A 439 26.32 4.18 14.48
N THR A 440 26.42 3.13 15.28
CA THR A 440 26.53 1.73 14.83
C THR A 440 25.33 0.93 15.31
N ARG A 441 24.59 0.35 14.37
CA ARG A 441 23.30 -0.30 14.59
C ARG A 441 23.41 -1.82 14.44
N LEU A 442 22.84 -2.56 15.38
CA LEU A 442 22.77 -4.03 15.39
C LEU A 442 21.38 -4.47 15.83
N GLY A 443 20.71 -5.26 15.00
CA GLY A 443 19.41 -5.86 15.28
C GLY A 443 19.42 -7.37 15.06
N ALA A 444 18.64 -8.09 15.87
CA ALA A 444 18.42 -9.53 15.69
C ALA A 444 16.93 -9.84 15.95
N ARG A 445 16.27 -10.50 14.99
CA ARG A 445 14.84 -10.82 15.03
C ARG A 445 14.57 -12.27 14.66
N ALA A 446 13.44 -12.79 15.12
CA ALA A 446 12.86 -14.05 14.70
C ALA A 446 11.37 -13.85 14.39
N GLY A 447 10.85 -14.54 13.37
CA GLY A 447 9.51 -14.30 12.88
C GLY A 447 8.87 -15.49 12.19
N LEU A 448 7.63 -15.31 11.77
CA LEU A 448 6.83 -16.25 10.98
C LEU A 448 6.31 -15.53 9.74
N GLU A 449 6.59 -16.10 8.58
CA GLU A 449 5.95 -15.78 7.30
C GLU A 449 4.79 -16.76 7.08
N LEU A 450 3.64 -16.23 6.67
CA LEU A 450 2.37 -16.91 6.49
C LEU A 450 1.88 -16.78 5.05
N ASP A 451 1.42 -17.89 4.47
CA ASP A 451 0.84 -17.93 3.12
C ASP A 451 -0.34 -18.92 3.07
N MET A 452 -1.53 -18.46 3.49
CA MET A 452 -2.77 -19.22 3.39
C MET A 452 -3.59 -18.80 2.15
N GLY A 453 -2.92 -18.27 1.11
CA GLY A 453 -3.55 -17.66 -0.05
C GLY A 453 -4.49 -16.52 0.33
N GLU A 454 -5.63 -16.39 -0.37
CA GLU A 454 -6.64 -15.32 -0.22
C GLU A 454 -7.07 -14.99 1.22
N LYS A 455 -6.91 -15.92 2.18
CA LYS A 455 -7.46 -15.78 3.54
C LYS A 455 -6.56 -15.06 4.52
N LEU A 456 -5.28 -15.38 4.55
CA LEU A 456 -4.33 -14.87 5.54
C LEU A 456 -2.92 -15.04 4.99
N SER A 457 -2.23 -13.93 4.81
CA SER A 457 -0.82 -13.91 4.41
C SER A 457 -0.10 -12.75 5.11
N GLY A 458 1.22 -12.78 5.05
CA GLY A 458 2.07 -11.74 5.63
C GLY A 458 3.20 -12.26 6.50
N GLU A 459 3.80 -11.37 7.29
CA GLU A 459 4.81 -11.70 8.29
C GLU A 459 4.61 -11.01 9.65
N PHE A 460 5.18 -11.62 10.68
CA PHE A 460 5.38 -11.02 11.99
C PHE A 460 6.77 -11.38 12.50
N SER A 461 7.54 -10.41 13.00
CA SER A 461 8.84 -10.64 13.64
C SER A 461 9.00 -9.88 14.95
N ALA A 462 9.71 -10.49 15.89
CA ALA A 462 10.05 -9.92 17.18
C ALA A 462 11.54 -10.18 17.52
N GLY A 463 12.16 -9.28 18.27
CA GLY A 463 13.59 -9.32 18.54
C GLY A 463 14.09 -8.18 19.38
N TRP A 464 15.36 -7.83 19.20
CA TRP A 464 16.03 -6.72 19.89
C TRP A 464 16.82 -5.86 18.90
N LEU A 465 16.86 -4.55 19.16
CA LEU A 465 17.60 -3.57 18.37
C LEU A 465 18.48 -2.70 19.31
N ARG A 466 19.68 -2.35 18.84
CA ARG A 466 20.57 -1.42 19.52
C ARG A 466 21.29 -0.54 18.50
N GLU A 467 21.22 0.77 18.70
CA GLU A 467 21.95 1.79 17.95
C GLU A 467 22.89 2.51 18.94
N ALA A 468 24.19 2.25 18.83
CA ALA A 468 25.22 2.80 19.70
C ALA A 468 25.90 3.99 19.03
N ILE A 469 25.74 5.18 19.62
CA ILE A 469 26.37 6.43 19.17
C ILE A 469 27.86 6.39 19.49
N ASP A 470 28.70 6.98 18.63
CA ASP A 470 30.16 7.02 18.78
C ASP A 470 30.58 7.86 20.00
N ASP A 471 29.85 8.95 20.28
CA ASP A 471 30.09 9.81 21.43
C ASP A 471 29.67 9.15 22.75
N SER A 472 30.66 8.79 23.57
CA SER A 472 30.46 8.11 24.86
C SER A 472 29.70 8.94 25.91
N ARG A 473 29.38 10.22 25.65
CA ARG A 473 28.46 11.02 26.47
C ARG A 473 26.98 10.69 26.23
N LEU A 474 26.65 10.09 25.08
CA LEU A 474 25.28 9.78 24.69
C LEU A 474 25.01 8.27 24.87
N PRO A 475 24.02 7.86 25.69
CA PRO A 475 23.68 6.44 25.85
C PRO A 475 23.19 5.81 24.53
N ALA A 476 23.53 4.52 24.34
CA ALA A 476 23.05 3.77 23.19
C ALA A 476 21.53 3.55 23.26
N VAL A 477 20.81 3.90 22.18
CA VAL A 477 19.39 3.61 22.01
C VAL A 477 19.23 2.09 21.89
N ALA A 478 18.43 1.46 22.75
CA ALA A 478 18.29 0.01 22.77
C ALA A 478 16.92 -0.44 23.32
N GLY A 479 16.28 -1.38 22.65
CA GLY A 479 14.96 -1.87 23.04
C GLY A 479 14.53 -3.12 22.27
N PRO A 480 13.36 -3.68 22.61
CA PRO A 480 12.72 -4.68 21.76
C PRO A 480 12.46 -4.12 20.36
N SER A 481 12.35 -5.00 19.37
CA SER A 481 11.92 -4.64 18.02
C SER A 481 10.82 -5.60 17.59
N ILE A 482 9.67 -5.05 17.21
CA ILE A 482 8.47 -5.76 16.79
C ILE A 482 8.04 -5.18 15.44
N ASN A 483 7.88 -6.04 14.44
CA ASN A 483 7.38 -5.67 13.12
C ASN A 483 6.25 -6.64 12.70
N ALA A 484 5.29 -6.14 11.93
CA ALA A 484 4.18 -6.90 11.39
C ALA A 484 3.72 -6.33 10.03
N ASP A 485 3.31 -7.22 9.15
CA ASP A 485 2.65 -6.96 7.88
C ASP A 485 1.70 -8.13 7.64
N LEU A 486 0.45 -8.04 8.06
CA LEU A 486 -0.52 -9.13 7.96
C LEU A 486 -1.80 -8.67 7.25
N LYS A 487 -2.22 -9.40 6.20
CA LYS A 487 -3.48 -9.16 5.48
C LYS A 487 -4.41 -10.35 5.71
N TRP A 488 -5.58 -10.09 6.29
CA TRP A 488 -6.58 -11.09 6.64
C TRP A 488 -7.91 -10.81 5.96
N SER A 489 -8.40 -11.75 5.15
CA SER A 489 -9.69 -11.66 4.46
C SER A 489 -10.67 -12.67 5.06
N PRO A 490 -11.45 -12.30 6.11
CA PRO A 490 -12.40 -13.23 6.75
C PRO A 490 -13.51 -13.72 5.81
N GLU A 491 -13.89 -12.89 4.83
CA GLU A 491 -14.92 -13.14 3.82
C GLU A 491 -14.61 -12.33 2.56
N ARG A 492 -15.21 -12.68 1.41
CA ARG A 492 -15.02 -11.90 0.17
C ARG A 492 -15.56 -10.47 0.37
N GLY A 493 -14.75 -9.48 -0.04
CA GLY A 493 -15.08 -8.07 0.13
C GLY A 493 -14.94 -7.55 1.57
N THR A 494 -14.22 -8.25 2.44
CA THR A 494 -13.71 -7.72 3.72
C THR A 494 -12.21 -8.00 3.79
N THR A 495 -11.40 -6.96 3.98
CA THR A 495 -9.95 -7.04 4.14
C THR A 495 -9.56 -6.34 5.44
N ILE A 496 -8.74 -6.97 6.28
CA ILE A 496 -8.23 -6.42 7.53
C ILE A 496 -6.71 -6.47 7.49
N GLY A 497 -6.05 -5.31 7.57
CA GLY A 497 -4.60 -5.19 7.62
C GLY A 497 -4.11 -4.94 9.04
N LEU A 498 -2.97 -5.53 9.41
CA LEU A 498 -2.24 -5.20 10.63
C LEU A 498 -0.78 -4.90 10.28
N THR A 499 -0.41 -3.63 10.37
CA THR A 499 0.96 -3.15 10.22
C THR A 499 1.55 -2.88 11.59
N GLY A 500 2.78 -3.32 11.83
CA GLY A 500 3.55 -3.04 13.04
C GLY A 500 4.99 -2.68 12.64
N LYS A 501 5.56 -1.63 13.23
CA LYS A 501 6.89 -1.11 12.87
C LYS A 501 7.61 -0.63 14.12
N THR A 502 8.90 -0.97 14.25
CA THR A 502 9.80 -0.33 15.22
C THR A 502 10.84 0.50 14.49
N ASN A 503 10.81 1.81 14.70
CA ASN A 503 11.80 2.76 14.19
C ASN A 503 12.70 3.26 15.32
N VAL A 504 13.91 3.69 14.97
CA VAL A 504 14.78 4.49 15.84
C VAL A 504 14.86 5.85 15.19
N GLU A 505 14.37 6.87 15.90
CA GLU A 505 14.46 8.25 15.45
C GLU A 505 15.62 8.93 16.19
N THR A 506 16.32 9.82 15.48
CA THR A 506 17.53 10.47 15.98
C THR A 506 17.27 11.94 16.22
N THR A 507 17.71 12.44 17.37
CA THR A 507 17.65 13.85 17.74
C THR A 507 19.00 14.53 17.54
N THR A 508 19.01 15.84 17.26
CA THR A 508 20.18 16.72 17.50
C THR A 508 20.14 17.49 18.81
N THR A 509 19.09 17.32 19.63
CA THR A 509 19.00 17.96 20.95
C THR A 509 20.21 17.66 21.84
N ALA A 510 20.81 18.70 22.43
CA ALA A 510 21.96 18.60 23.33
C ALA A 510 21.77 17.54 24.43
N GLY A 511 22.69 16.57 24.51
CA GLY A 511 22.68 15.52 25.54
C GLY A 511 21.60 14.43 25.40
N GLN A 512 20.70 14.51 24.42
CA GLN A 512 19.75 13.45 24.09
C GLN A 512 20.27 12.57 22.95
N SER A 513 19.86 11.29 22.93
CA SER A 513 20.41 10.28 22.02
C SER A 513 19.47 9.94 20.85
N GLY A 514 18.17 10.19 21.02
CA GLY A 514 17.11 9.79 20.12
C GLY A 514 16.03 9.04 20.89
N ASP A 515 15.24 8.25 20.20
CA ASP A 515 14.09 7.53 20.76
C ASP A 515 13.79 6.26 19.96
N ILE A 516 12.90 5.44 20.52
CA ILE A 516 12.33 4.29 19.82
C ILE A 516 10.84 4.53 19.64
N LEU A 517 10.41 4.56 18.38
CA LEU A 517 9.02 4.71 17.98
C LEU A 517 8.43 3.33 17.61
N TYR A 518 7.40 2.91 18.34
CA TYR A 518 6.64 1.70 18.09
C TYR A 518 5.29 2.08 17.49
N SER A 519 5.14 1.90 16.18
CA SER A 519 3.91 2.18 15.43
C SER A 519 3.11 0.90 15.20
N GLY A 520 1.82 0.91 15.53
CA GLY A 520 0.87 -0.16 15.27
C GLY A 520 -0.40 0.37 14.62
N ARG A 521 -0.77 -0.19 13.46
CA ARG A 521 -1.93 0.24 12.67
C ARG A 521 -2.79 -0.94 12.27
N LEU A 522 -4.07 -0.91 12.63
CA LEU A 522 -5.09 -1.87 12.22
C LEU A 522 -6.01 -1.21 11.20
N THR A 523 -6.06 -1.71 9.97
CA THR A 523 -6.95 -1.24 8.91
C THR A 523 -8.07 -2.24 8.65
N GLY A 524 -9.18 -1.75 8.10
CA GLY A 524 -10.32 -2.58 7.69
C GLY A 524 -11.05 -1.95 6.52
N GLU A 525 -11.12 -2.65 5.39
CA GLU A 525 -11.95 -2.30 4.25
C GLU A 525 -13.15 -3.26 4.15
N ARG A 526 -14.33 -2.71 3.83
CA ARG A 526 -15.54 -3.48 3.54
C ARG A 526 -16.26 -2.94 2.32
N GLN A 527 -16.33 -3.74 1.26
CA GLN A 527 -17.24 -3.51 0.14
C GLN A 527 -18.68 -3.83 0.61
N ILE A 528 -19.39 -2.82 1.09
CA ILE A 528 -20.79 -2.95 1.58
C ILE A 528 -21.73 -3.22 0.40
N ARG A 529 -21.44 -2.63 -0.77
CA ARG A 529 -22.09 -2.87 -2.06
C ARG A 529 -21.05 -2.69 -3.17
N ALA A 530 -21.32 -3.19 -4.37
CA ALA A 530 -20.44 -2.98 -5.54
C ALA A 530 -20.06 -1.50 -5.77
N ASN A 531 -20.94 -0.55 -5.42
CA ASN A 531 -20.68 0.88 -5.53
C ASN A 531 -20.46 1.60 -4.18
N LEU A 532 -20.25 0.88 -3.08
CA LEU A 532 -20.12 1.47 -1.74
C LEU A 532 -19.10 0.72 -0.89
N THR A 533 -17.93 1.33 -0.72
CA THR A 533 -16.84 0.82 0.12
C THR A 533 -16.73 1.66 1.39
N ALA A 534 -16.56 1.01 2.54
CA ALA A 534 -16.23 1.66 3.81
C ALA A 534 -14.81 1.29 4.24
N ASN A 535 -14.08 2.26 4.78
CA ASN A 535 -12.74 2.10 5.30
C ASN A 535 -12.70 2.51 6.78
N THR A 536 -11.95 1.79 7.60
CA THR A 536 -11.65 2.18 8.99
C THR A 536 -10.20 1.91 9.30
N ALA A 537 -9.58 2.78 10.11
CA ALA A 537 -8.24 2.57 10.62
C ALA A 537 -8.15 2.95 12.10
N LEU A 538 -7.36 2.19 12.86
CA LEU A 538 -6.95 2.52 14.23
C LEU A 538 -5.43 2.56 14.27
N GLY A 539 -4.86 3.62 14.84
CA GLY A 539 -3.41 3.78 15.01
C GLY A 539 -3.04 3.98 16.47
N LEU A 540 -1.92 3.38 16.87
CA LEU A 540 -1.25 3.59 18.14
C LEU A 540 0.24 3.77 17.85
N ASP A 541 0.79 4.89 18.26
CA ASP A 541 2.22 5.17 18.19
C ASP A 541 2.72 5.47 19.60
N TRP A 542 3.73 4.73 20.05
CA TRP A 542 4.38 4.92 21.35
C TRP A 542 5.85 5.30 21.15
N ARG A 543 6.28 6.45 21.67
CA ARG A 543 7.66 6.94 21.59
C ARG A 543 8.32 6.89 22.97
N ASP A 544 9.49 6.29 23.07
CA ASP A 544 10.27 6.14 24.31
C ASP A 544 11.66 6.81 24.16
N TYR A 545 11.92 7.89 24.92
CA TYR A 545 13.05 8.78 24.68
C TYR A 545 14.34 8.34 25.38
N THR A 546 15.41 8.11 24.63
CA THR A 546 16.73 7.74 25.16
C THR A 546 17.53 8.98 25.57
N GLY A 547 17.68 9.15 26.89
CA GLY A 547 18.42 10.27 27.50
C GLY A 547 17.53 11.21 28.34
N SER A 548 16.23 10.96 28.42
CA SER A 548 15.32 11.58 29.38
C SER A 548 14.36 10.52 29.95
N ASP A 549 13.37 10.93 30.75
CA ASP A 549 12.21 10.13 31.14
C ASP A 549 10.98 10.38 30.24
N GLY A 550 11.19 11.07 29.10
CA GLY A 550 10.15 11.43 28.14
C GLY A 550 9.48 10.22 27.48
N HIS A 551 8.17 10.29 27.30
CA HIS A 551 7.40 9.37 26.46
C HIS A 551 6.17 10.07 25.85
N ASP A 552 5.87 9.73 24.59
CA ASP A 552 4.64 10.11 23.90
C ASP A 552 3.77 8.88 23.64
N MET A 553 2.45 9.09 23.62
CA MET A 553 1.50 8.16 23.02
C MET A 553 0.52 8.91 22.12
N ILE A 554 0.55 8.62 20.81
CA ILE A 554 -0.47 9.06 19.86
C ILE A 554 -1.48 7.92 19.70
N LEU A 555 -2.77 8.26 19.82
CA LEU A 555 -3.87 7.37 19.45
C LEU A 555 -4.69 8.04 18.34
N SER A 556 -4.91 7.32 17.25
CA SER A 556 -5.72 7.80 16.12
C SER A 556 -6.81 6.80 15.75
N ALA A 557 -7.94 7.32 15.28
CA ALA A 557 -9.04 6.53 14.75
C ALA A 557 -9.68 7.25 13.56
N GLU A 558 -9.88 6.52 12.47
CA GLU A 558 -10.46 7.02 11.22
C GLU A 558 -11.59 6.08 10.76
N ALA A 559 -12.67 6.69 10.26
CA ALA A 559 -13.71 6.00 9.52
C ALA A 559 -14.07 6.81 8.26
N GLY A 560 -14.22 6.13 7.13
CA GLY A 560 -14.56 6.74 5.85
C GLY A 560 -15.50 5.88 5.01
N LEU A 561 -16.08 6.52 4.00
CA LEU A 561 -17.06 5.93 3.10
C LEU A 561 -16.87 6.51 1.70
N THR A 562 -16.72 5.64 0.70
CA THR A 562 -16.63 6.02 -0.71
C THR A 562 -17.81 5.44 -1.47
N TRP A 563 -18.68 6.33 -1.97
CA TRP A 563 -19.84 5.99 -2.79
C TRP A 563 -19.53 6.27 -4.27
N TRP A 564 -19.34 5.21 -5.05
CA TRP A 564 -19.09 5.29 -6.48
C TRP A 564 -20.36 5.67 -7.25
N LEU A 565 -20.27 6.78 -7.99
CA LEU A 565 -21.31 7.27 -8.90
C LEU A 565 -21.18 6.60 -10.27
N ASN A 566 -19.95 6.29 -10.67
CA ASN A 566 -19.57 5.46 -11.81
C ASN A 566 -18.11 4.97 -11.59
N ARG A 567 -17.58 4.08 -12.46
CA ARG A 567 -16.23 3.50 -12.29
C ARG A 567 -15.05 4.48 -12.34
N TYR A 568 -15.28 5.74 -12.71
CA TYR A 568 -14.27 6.79 -12.75
C TYR A 568 -14.43 7.85 -11.66
N ALA A 569 -15.57 7.90 -10.94
CA ALA A 569 -15.87 8.98 -10.00
C ALA A 569 -16.75 8.52 -8.83
N GLY A 570 -16.30 8.82 -7.61
CA GLY A 570 -17.02 8.56 -6.37
C GLY A 570 -17.01 9.78 -5.44
N LEU A 571 -18.04 9.89 -4.61
CA LEU A 571 -18.08 10.82 -3.48
C LEU A 571 -17.45 10.12 -2.27
N THR A 572 -16.50 10.76 -1.61
CA THR A 572 -15.83 10.20 -0.44
C THR A 572 -15.96 11.11 0.78
N THR A 573 -16.14 10.51 1.95
CA THR A 573 -16.18 11.19 3.24
C THR A 573 -15.24 10.49 4.23
N ARG A 574 -14.65 11.27 5.15
CA ARG A 574 -13.87 10.72 6.27
C ARG A 574 -14.16 11.49 7.56
N VAL A 575 -14.01 10.80 8.69
CA VAL A 575 -13.90 11.39 10.03
C VAL A 575 -12.67 10.78 10.68
N ARG A 576 -11.71 11.62 11.11
CA ARG A 576 -10.51 11.21 11.84
C ARG A 576 -10.41 11.97 13.16
N THR A 577 -10.15 11.24 14.23
CA THR A 577 -9.79 11.78 15.55
C THR A 577 -8.38 11.30 15.92
N GLU A 578 -7.62 12.16 16.57
CA GLU A 578 -6.21 11.94 16.91
C GLU A 578 -5.89 12.65 18.22
N LYS A 579 -5.17 11.98 19.12
CA LYS A 579 -4.76 12.52 20.42
C LYS A 579 -3.33 12.11 20.75
N LEU A 580 -2.44 13.09 20.85
CA LEU A 580 -1.15 12.93 21.53
C LEU A 580 -1.34 13.15 23.04
N THR A 581 -0.74 12.27 23.83
CA THR A 581 -0.59 12.40 25.28
C THR A 581 0.89 12.21 25.64
N SER A 582 1.44 13.09 26.47
CA SER A 582 2.87 13.20 26.73
C SER A 582 3.14 13.54 28.20
N ASN A 583 4.23 13.05 28.78
CA ASN A 583 4.72 13.57 30.07
C ASN A 583 5.59 14.84 29.93
N LEU A 584 6.16 15.09 28.73
CA LEU A 584 6.88 16.31 28.42
C LEU A 584 5.90 17.48 28.24
N PRO A 585 6.21 18.68 28.77
CA PRO A 585 5.26 19.79 28.84
C PRO A 585 4.96 20.39 27.46
N GLY A 586 3.68 20.64 27.19
CA GLY A 586 3.24 21.38 26.00
C GLY A 586 3.18 20.58 24.70
N ARG A 587 3.28 19.24 24.74
CA ARG A 587 3.07 18.36 23.57
C ARG A 587 1.61 17.91 23.40
N ASP A 588 0.88 17.69 24.51
CA ASP A 588 -0.53 17.26 24.51
C ASP A 588 -1.43 18.02 23.52
N TYR A 589 -2.14 17.28 22.65
CA TYR A 589 -3.14 17.85 21.74
C TYR A 589 -4.30 16.90 21.47
N THR A 590 -5.36 17.42 20.85
CA THR A 590 -6.39 16.61 20.21
C THR A 590 -6.83 17.27 18.91
N ALA A 591 -6.88 16.49 17.83
CA ALA A 591 -7.32 16.91 16.51
C ALA A 591 -8.53 16.07 16.07
N ASN A 592 -9.60 16.74 15.67
CA ASN A 592 -10.78 16.11 15.09
C ASN A 592 -11.05 16.74 13.74
N SER A 593 -11.12 15.91 12.70
CA SER A 593 -11.25 16.36 11.31
C SER A 593 -12.36 15.60 10.58
N VAL A 594 -13.05 16.31 9.70
CA VAL A 594 -14.11 15.78 8.83
C VAL A 594 -13.80 16.21 7.40
N TYR A 595 -13.75 15.25 6.49
CA TYR A 595 -13.48 15.44 5.07
C TYR A 595 -14.72 15.13 4.21
N LEU A 596 -14.89 15.91 3.16
CA LEU A 596 -15.81 15.65 2.05
C LEU A 596 -15.11 15.99 0.73
N GLY A 597 -15.05 15.03 -0.19
CA GLY A 597 -14.38 15.20 -1.47
C GLY A 597 -14.88 14.29 -2.59
N LEU A 598 -14.33 14.49 -3.78
CA LEU A 598 -14.55 13.65 -4.96
C LEU A 598 -13.28 12.86 -5.25
N LYS A 599 -13.38 11.52 -5.28
CA LYS A 599 -12.34 10.61 -5.74
C LYS A 599 -12.59 10.32 -7.22
N VAL A 600 -11.58 10.58 -8.05
CA VAL A 600 -11.56 10.32 -9.49
C VAL A 600 -10.44 9.33 -9.78
N GLN A 601 -10.73 8.26 -10.51
CA GLN A 601 -9.76 7.22 -10.86
C GLN A 601 -9.85 6.86 -12.34
N ARG A 602 -8.79 6.26 -12.89
CA ARG A 602 -8.82 5.75 -14.26
C ARG A 602 -8.08 4.44 -14.44
#